data_AF-A0A076PFJ8-F1
#
_entry.id   AF-A0A076PFJ8-F1
#
_cell.length_a   1.000
_cell.length_b   1.000
_cell.length_c   1.000
_cell.angle_alpha   90.00
_cell.angle_beta   90.00
_cell.angle_gamma   90.00
#
_symmetry.space_group_name_H-M   'P 1'
#
loop_
_entity.id
_entity.type
_entity.pdbx_description
1 polymer ?
#
loop_
_entity_poly.entity_id
_entity_poly.type
_entity_poly.pdbx_seq_one_letter_code
_entity_poly.pdbx_strand_id
1 'polypeptide(L)'
;MAEAIYFIGFCVCFIWAFNLHFALRDLRSDMKAADSRIRRYRTAVDAIDKWCGHESAEARLIAAFISASGEGRGMNGGTPIKDEVCDIQGTREQLRRMKRVVPTAQEGE
;
A
#
# COMPACT_ATOMS: atom_id res chain seq x y z
N MET A 1 45.18 18.36 -28.47
CA MET A 1 45.29 17.33 -27.40
C MET A 1 44.40 17.67 -26.21
N ALA A 2 44.55 18.83 -25.56
CA ALA A 2 43.74 19.22 -24.40
C ALA A 2 42.22 19.32 -24.68
N GLU A 3 41.83 19.95 -25.79
CA GLU A 3 40.43 20.10 -26.24
C GLU A 3 39.68 18.76 -26.34
N ALA A 4 40.34 17.72 -26.87
CA ALA A 4 39.76 16.39 -27.02
C ALA A 4 39.53 15.71 -25.67
N ILE A 5 40.41 15.94 -24.68
CA ILE A 5 40.27 15.40 -23.33
C ILE A 5 39.06 16.04 -22.62
N TYR A 6 38.88 17.37 -22.77
CA TYR A 6 37.70 18.05 -22.24
C TYR A 6 36.40 17.57 -22.88
N PHE A 7 36.39 17.37 -24.19
CA PHE A 7 35.22 16.87 -24.90
C PHE A 7 34.83 15.46 -24.43
N ILE A 8 35.80 14.55 -24.32
CA ILE A 8 35.57 13.19 -23.82
C ILE A 8 35.06 13.21 -22.37
N GLY A 9 35.69 14.01 -21.49
CA GLY A 9 35.24 14.18 -20.12
C GLY A 9 33.80 14.69 -20.03
N PHE A 10 33.46 15.69 -20.87
CA PHE A 10 32.11 16.23 -20.97
C PHE A 10 31.11 15.16 -21.43
N CYS A 11 31.44 14.37 -22.46
CA CYS A 11 30.58 13.29 -22.94
C CYS A 11 30.32 12.24 -21.85
N VAL A 12 31.34 11.84 -21.10
CA VAL A 12 31.19 10.87 -20.00
C VAL A 12 30.28 11.43 -18.90
N CYS A 13 30.51 12.67 -18.47
CA CYS A 13 29.66 13.33 -17.47
C CYS A 13 28.20 13.47 -17.95
N PHE A 14 28.01 13.85 -19.22
CA PHE A 14 26.68 14.03 -19.80
C PHE A 14 25.93 12.70 -19.90
N ILE A 15 26.58 11.64 -20.38
CA ILE A 15 25.99 10.30 -20.45
C ILE A 15 25.62 9.80 -19.06
N TRP A 16 26.49 10.01 -18.06
CA TRP A 16 26.19 9.60 -16.68
C TRP A 16 24.99 10.37 -16.10
N ALA A 17 24.97 11.70 -16.26
CA ALA A 17 23.86 12.54 -15.81
C ALA A 17 22.54 12.17 -16.51
N PHE A 18 22.59 11.86 -17.80
CA PHE A 18 21.41 11.43 -18.56
C PHE A 18 20.88 10.10 -18.03
N ASN A 19 21.73 9.09 -17.85
CA ASN A 19 21.33 7.79 -17.29
C ASN A 19 20.76 7.93 -15.87
N LEU A 20 21.39 8.74 -15.01
CA LEU A 20 20.89 9.02 -13.67
C LEU A 20 19.50 9.68 -13.70
N HIS A 21 19.28 10.63 -14.62
CA HIS A 21 17.99 11.28 -14.79
C HIS A 21 16.90 10.31 -15.24
N PHE A 22 17.19 9.41 -16.17
CA PHE A 22 16.23 8.38 -16.59
C PHE A 22 15.90 7.41 -15.45
N ALA A 23 16.90 6.94 -14.70
CA ALA A 23 16.68 6.07 -13.54
C ALA A 23 15.80 6.74 -12.47
N LEU A 24 16.03 8.03 -12.18
CA LEU A 24 15.20 8.78 -11.24
C LEU A 24 13.77 9.01 -11.77
N ARG A 25 13.59 9.19 -13.09
CA ARG A 25 12.25 9.31 -13.69
C ARG A 25 11.47 8.01 -13.62
N ASP A 26 12.14 6.89 -13.83
CA ASP A 26 11.53 5.56 -13.79
C ASP A 26 11.03 5.25 -12.37
N LEU A 27 11.89 5.43 -11.37
CA LEU A 27 11.51 5.31 -9.95
C LEU A 27 10.34 6.24 -9.58
N ARG A 28 10.34 7.47 -10.10
CA ARG A 28 9.25 8.43 -9.86
C ARG A 28 7.95 7.99 -10.55
N SER A 29 8.03 7.36 -11.72
CA SER A 29 6.88 6.80 -12.41
C SER A 29 6.27 5.66 -11.60
N ASP A 30 7.09 4.75 -11.09
CA ASP A 30 6.67 3.63 -10.25
C ASP A 30 6.03 4.12 -8.94
N MET A 31 6.61 5.11 -8.28
CA MET A 31 6.02 5.74 -7.09
C MET A 31 4.65 6.36 -7.39
N LYS A 32 4.50 7.07 -8.52
CA LYS A 32 3.20 7.63 -8.93
C LYS A 32 2.17 6.54 -9.23
N ALA A 33 2.59 5.44 -9.85
CA ALA A 33 1.74 4.30 -10.10
C ALA A 33 1.27 3.68 -8.77
N ALA A 34 2.17 3.52 -7.79
CA ALA A 34 1.85 3.05 -6.44
C ALA A 34 0.89 3.99 -5.70
N ASP A 35 1.12 5.30 -5.73
CA ASP A 35 0.24 6.31 -5.12
C ASP A 35 -1.17 6.28 -5.73
N SER A 36 -1.27 6.14 -7.06
CA SER A 36 -2.55 6.03 -7.75
C SER A 36 -3.36 4.80 -7.32
N ARG A 37 -2.68 3.71 -6.97
CA ARG A 37 -3.29 2.48 -6.45
C ARG A 37 -3.75 2.69 -5.01
N ILE A 38 -2.89 3.23 -4.15
CA ILE A 38 -3.23 3.56 -2.75
C ILE A 38 -4.46 4.47 -2.68
N ARG A 39 -4.55 5.49 -3.56
CA ARG A 39 -5.69 6.39 -3.61
C ARG A 39 -7.00 5.69 -3.99
N ARG A 40 -6.95 4.75 -4.93
CA ARG A 40 -8.10 3.92 -5.31
C ARG A 40 -8.57 3.04 -4.15
N TYR A 41 -7.64 2.42 -3.43
CA TYR A 41 -7.98 1.62 -2.24
C TYR A 41 -8.57 2.46 -1.12
N ARG A 42 -8.02 3.65 -0.82
CA ARG A 42 -8.63 4.58 0.15
C ARG A 42 -10.06 4.96 -0.24
N THR A 43 -10.29 5.23 -1.53
CA THR A 43 -11.63 5.54 -2.02
C THR A 43 -12.59 4.35 -1.86
N ALA A 44 -12.11 3.12 -2.08
CA ALA A 44 -12.89 1.91 -1.86
C ALA A 44 -13.19 1.68 -0.37
N VAL A 45 -12.22 1.91 0.52
CA VAL A 45 -12.41 1.85 1.99
C VAL A 45 -13.45 2.88 2.41
N ASP A 46 -13.30 4.15 2.00
CA ASP A 46 -14.24 5.22 2.30
C ASP A 46 -15.65 4.91 1.77
N ALA A 47 -15.77 4.24 0.62
CA ALA A 47 -17.04 3.81 0.07
C ALA A 47 -17.68 2.70 0.91
N ILE A 48 -16.88 1.74 1.40
CA ILE A 48 -17.34 0.69 2.31
C ILE A 48 -17.77 1.30 3.65
N ASP A 49 -16.99 2.22 4.22
CA ASP A 49 -17.32 2.90 5.47
C ASP A 49 -18.61 3.73 5.35
N LYS A 50 -18.80 4.43 4.21
CA LYS A 50 -20.05 5.14 3.90
C LYS A 50 -21.25 4.21 3.74
N TRP A 51 -21.06 3.03 3.15
CA TRP A 51 -22.12 2.03 3.01
C TRP A 51 -22.51 1.41 4.36
N CYS A 52 -21.54 1.18 5.24
CA CYS A 52 -21.79 0.65 6.59
C CYS A 52 -22.35 1.68 7.57
N GLY A 53 -22.25 2.98 7.27
CA GLY A 53 -22.81 4.07 8.10
C GLY A 53 -22.07 4.30 9.43
N HIS A 54 -20.94 3.63 9.65
CA HIS A 54 -20.09 3.70 10.83
C HIS A 54 -18.64 3.38 10.43
N GLU A 55 -17.66 4.14 10.96
CA GLU A 55 -16.21 3.87 10.83
C GLU A 55 -15.81 2.57 11.55
N SER A 56 -16.08 1.40 10.94
CA SER A 56 -15.82 0.11 11.58
C SER A 56 -14.37 -0.33 11.35
N ALA A 57 -13.66 -0.68 12.43
CA ALA A 57 -12.33 -1.30 12.33
C ALA A 57 -12.36 -2.60 11.48
N GLU A 58 -13.51 -3.25 11.44
CA GLU A 58 -13.79 -4.45 10.64
C GLU A 58 -13.77 -4.16 9.13
N ALA A 59 -14.40 -3.07 8.67
CA ALA A 59 -14.36 -2.66 7.27
C ALA A 59 -12.95 -2.31 6.80
N ARG A 60 -12.16 -1.64 7.66
CA ARG A 60 -10.74 -1.34 7.38
C ARG A 60 -9.91 -2.60 7.19
N LEU A 61 -10.11 -3.62 8.04
CA LEU A 61 -9.39 -4.89 7.94
C LEU A 61 -9.76 -5.67 6.66
N ILE A 62 -11.05 -5.71 6.31
CA ILE A 62 -11.55 -6.36 5.10
C ILE A 62 -11.01 -5.66 3.84
N ALA A 63 -11.03 -4.33 3.83
CA ALA A 63 -10.49 -3.56 2.71
C ALA A 63 -8.96 -3.74 2.58
N ALA A 64 -8.23 -3.83 3.69
CA ALA A 64 -6.80 -4.13 3.69
C ALA A 64 -6.52 -5.54 3.14
N PHE A 65 -7.34 -6.53 3.49
CA PHE A 65 -7.28 -7.88 2.94
C PHE A 65 -7.53 -7.94 1.43
N ILE A 66 -8.62 -7.33 0.95
CA ILE A 66 -8.95 -7.28 -0.49
C ILE A 66 -7.83 -6.57 -1.27
N SER A 67 -7.27 -5.51 -0.70
CA SER A 67 -6.16 -4.79 -1.30
C SER A 67 -4.94 -5.71 -1.42
N ALA A 68 -4.47 -6.32 -0.32
CA ALA A 68 -3.30 -7.20 -0.36
C ALA A 68 -3.48 -8.40 -1.31
N SER A 69 -4.71 -8.97 -1.37
CA SER A 69 -5.04 -10.10 -2.24
C SER A 69 -4.97 -9.69 -3.72
N GLY A 70 -5.56 -8.53 -4.06
CA GLY A 70 -5.54 -8.00 -5.42
C GLY A 70 -4.16 -7.52 -5.88
N GLU A 71 -3.26 -7.18 -4.95
CA GLU A 71 -1.90 -6.76 -5.27
C GLU A 71 -0.88 -7.92 -5.31
N GLY A 72 -1.29 -9.14 -4.94
CA GLY A 72 -0.38 -10.29 -4.83
C GLY A 72 0.71 -10.10 -3.76
N ARG A 73 0.46 -9.24 -2.76
CA ARG A 73 1.39 -9.03 -1.64
C ARG A 73 1.41 -10.26 -0.76
N GLY A 74 2.60 -10.64 -0.28
CA GLY A 74 2.77 -11.73 0.66
C GLY A 74 1.91 -11.53 1.90
N MET A 75 0.87 -12.35 2.04
CA MET A 75 0.01 -12.37 3.21
C MET A 75 0.65 -13.24 4.28
N ASN A 76 0.51 -12.84 5.54
CA ASN A 76 0.97 -13.68 6.63
C ASN A 76 0.07 -14.92 6.72
N GLY A 77 0.63 -16.11 6.49
CA GLY A 77 -0.08 -17.39 6.56
C GLY A 77 -0.22 -17.92 7.99
N GLY A 78 0.34 -17.22 8.97
CA GLY A 78 0.34 -17.59 10.39
C GLY A 78 -0.74 -16.90 11.22
N THR A 79 -0.51 -16.81 12.53
CA THR A 79 -1.43 -16.16 13.47
C THR A 79 -1.29 -14.63 13.39
N PRO A 80 -2.35 -13.89 13.04
CA PRO A 80 -2.30 -12.44 12.95
C PRO A 80 -1.91 -11.75 14.26
N ILE A 81 -1.03 -10.75 14.16
CA ILE A 81 -0.72 -9.80 15.23
C ILE A 81 -1.39 -8.46 14.88
N LYS A 82 -2.30 -7.99 15.74
CA LYS A 82 -3.02 -6.71 15.61
C LYS A 82 -3.77 -6.59 14.28
N ASP A 83 -3.44 -5.61 13.44
CA ASP A 83 -4.12 -5.24 12.18
C ASP A 83 -3.36 -5.71 10.92
N GLU A 84 -2.43 -6.66 11.08
CA GLU A 84 -1.69 -7.20 9.94
C GLU A 84 -2.59 -7.97 8.98
N VAL A 85 -2.33 -7.81 7.68
CA VAL A 85 -3.08 -8.48 6.62
C VAL A 85 -2.63 -9.94 6.51
N CYS A 86 -3.51 -10.84 6.93
CA CYS A 86 -3.27 -12.28 6.93
C CYS A 86 -4.08 -13.01 5.84
N ASP A 87 -3.82 -14.31 5.69
CA ASP A 87 -4.64 -15.19 4.85
C ASP A 87 -6.10 -15.27 5.36
N ILE A 88 -7.04 -15.77 4.53
CA ILE A 88 -8.49 -15.76 4.78
C ILE A 88 -8.86 -16.28 6.18
N GLN A 89 -8.18 -17.34 6.63
CA GLN A 89 -8.40 -17.94 7.95
C GLN A 89 -7.95 -17.00 9.09
N GLY A 90 -6.82 -16.31 8.93
CA GLY A 90 -6.30 -15.33 9.88
C GLY A 90 -7.21 -14.10 9.97
N THR A 91 -7.63 -13.55 8.83
CA THR A 91 -8.57 -12.41 8.78
C THR A 91 -9.90 -12.75 9.46
N ARG A 92 -10.40 -13.97 9.26
CA ARG A 92 -11.64 -14.43 9.91
C ARG A 92 -11.49 -14.51 11.44
N GLU A 93 -10.33 -14.93 11.92
CA GLU A 93 -10.04 -15.00 13.35
C GLU A 93 -9.86 -13.60 13.96
N GLN A 94 -9.24 -12.65 13.25
CA GLN A 94 -9.18 -11.23 13.65
C GLN A 94 -10.58 -10.62 13.78
N LEU A 95 -11.46 -10.84 12.79
CA LEU A 95 -12.85 -10.38 12.83
C LEU A 95 -13.61 -11.00 14.02
N ARG A 96 -13.41 -12.30 14.29
CA ARG A 96 -14.00 -12.95 15.47
C ARG A 96 -13.49 -12.35 16.78
N ARG A 97 -12.21 -11.99 16.88
CA ARG A 97 -11.64 -11.32 18.05
C ARG A 97 -12.21 -9.92 18.23
N MET A 98 -12.31 -9.12 17.16
CA MET A 98 -12.95 -7.80 17.22
C MET A 98 -14.40 -7.91 17.69
N LYS A 99 -15.19 -8.83 17.12
CA LYS A 99 -16.57 -9.08 17.55
C LYS A 99 -16.68 -9.56 19.01
N ARG A 100 -15.68 -10.28 19.52
CA ARG A 100 -15.60 -10.68 20.94
C ARG A 100 -15.15 -9.58 21.89
N VAL A 101 -14.48 -8.54 21.38
CA VAL A 101 -14.12 -7.32 22.14
C VAL A 101 -15.26 -6.30 22.12
N VAL A 102 -16.26 -6.48 21.24
CA VAL A 102 -17.56 -5.79 21.30
C VAL A 102 -18.60 -6.61 22.09
N PRO A 103 -18.48 -6.77 23.42
CA PRO A 103 -19.63 -6.88 24.30
C PRO A 103 -19.70 -5.62 25.17
N THR A 104 -20.91 -5.07 25.34
CA THR A 104 -21.29 -3.99 26.27
C THR A 104 -20.94 -2.53 25.90
N ALA A 105 -21.34 -2.05 24.72
CA ALA A 105 -21.44 -0.60 24.47
C ALA A 105 -22.69 -0.17 23.68
N GLN A 106 -23.63 -1.08 23.41
CA GLN A 106 -24.85 -0.82 22.64
C GLN A 106 -26.09 -1.37 23.38
N GLU A 107 -26.26 -0.99 24.64
CA GLU A 107 -27.55 -1.04 25.35
C GLU A 107 -27.64 0.25 26.19
N GLY A 108 -28.33 1.26 25.67
CA GLY A 108 -28.53 2.52 26.36
C GLY A 108 -28.81 3.69 25.41
N GLU A 109 -29.96 3.66 24.74
CA GLU A 109 -31.03 4.68 24.86
C GLU A 109 -32.32 4.19 24.22
#